data_AF-A0A2S7KMD6-F1
#
_entry.id   AF-A0A2S7KMD6-F1
#
_cell.length_a   1.000
_cell.length_b   1.000
_cell.length_c   1.000
_cell.angle_alpha   90.00
_cell.angle_beta   90.00
_cell.angle_gamma   90.00
#
_symmetry.space_group_name_H-M   'P 1'
#
loop_
_entity.id
_entity.type
_entity.pdbx_description
1 polymer ?
#
loop_
_entity_poly.entity_id
_entity_poly.type
_entity_poly.pdbx_seq_one_letter_code
_entity_poly.pdbx_strand_id
1 'polypeptide(L)'
;MSLTKAERLDLGIPPNKYYEQEYLYTSDPQLLRPAPERLSELMEELSVNSNLKAPPGTNGNNWTERGPDNVGGRTHALMFAPGSNQRVFAGGVSGGLWINDNITSSSTVWRRVEGVPGNLAITSITVDPQDSNVMYIGTGEVYTWGAVNGNGIYKSTDGGENWVNIYSGGTTAEDKLTYVQDIVAWVNPSTGLTEVYFGADSMAYTEEVDANSGGAGFTFLGSNTIGLYRSTDGQTFSRLTGSLYESSAGSYYAPNDFDIGADGKLWMGTKYSYYTGEGGGRVFSNDGTGWTLVRNLGDNGRIELACSQQNANKIYVLAEDRTDSGNPVKIYRTNNGFSTFPNSLNQPNDADTGIDSTDFTRGQSFYDLLIGVDPNDDTTLYVGGIDLFKSTNSGNSWNQFSHWYGGFGYQEVHADHHGIAFSSSSRIIFGNDGGVYYTNNGGAILLPAIMVIT
;
A
#
# COMPACT_ATOMS: atom_id res chain seq x y z
N MET A 1 19.84 36.56 -42.50
CA MET A 1 20.90 35.86 -43.26
C MET A 1 21.42 34.74 -42.37
N SER A 2 21.20 33.47 -42.74
CA SER A 2 21.60 32.33 -41.89
C SER A 2 22.99 31.85 -42.29
N LEU A 3 23.96 32.01 -41.40
CA LEU A 3 25.27 31.37 -41.55
C LEU A 3 25.12 29.84 -41.42
N THR A 4 25.77 29.12 -42.31
CA THR A 4 25.88 27.67 -42.28
C THR A 4 26.63 27.19 -41.04
N LYS A 5 26.51 25.89 -40.72
CA LYS A 5 27.19 25.27 -39.57
C LYS A 5 28.72 25.41 -39.64
N ALA A 6 29.28 25.29 -40.84
CA ALA A 6 30.72 25.43 -41.07
C ALA A 6 31.20 26.88 -40.83
N GLU A 7 30.45 27.87 -41.33
CA GLU A 7 30.79 29.30 -41.16
C GLU A 7 30.73 29.75 -39.69
N ARG A 8 29.81 29.19 -38.89
CA ARG A 8 29.75 29.48 -37.45
C ARG A 8 30.94 28.89 -36.67
N LEU A 9 31.40 27.71 -37.08
CA LEU A 9 32.55 27.04 -36.47
C LEU A 9 33.85 27.79 -36.77
N ASP A 10 33.99 28.28 -38.00
CA ASP A 10 35.18 28.98 -38.49
C ASP A 10 35.34 30.38 -37.85
N LEU A 11 34.23 31.03 -37.51
CA LEU A 11 34.19 32.30 -36.79
C LEU A 11 34.43 32.17 -35.27
N GLY A 12 34.65 30.95 -34.76
CA GLY A 12 34.85 30.70 -33.33
C GLY A 12 33.64 31.08 -32.47
N ILE A 13 32.46 31.22 -33.08
CA ILE A 13 31.20 31.49 -32.37
C ILE A 13 30.75 30.15 -31.80
N PRO A 14 30.86 29.92 -30.47
CA PRO A 14 30.35 28.67 -29.91
C PRO A 14 28.85 28.63 -30.19
N PRO A 15 28.24 27.50 -30.61
CA PRO A 15 26.84 27.30 -30.28
C PRO A 15 26.83 27.32 -28.76
N ASN A 16 26.36 28.43 -28.18
CA ASN A 16 26.19 28.52 -26.75
C ASN A 16 25.34 27.31 -26.36
N LYS A 17 25.90 26.38 -25.58
CA LYS A 17 25.18 25.16 -25.16
C LYS A 17 23.82 25.50 -24.54
N TYR A 18 23.72 26.67 -23.92
CA TYR A 18 22.46 27.24 -23.46
C TYR A 18 21.45 27.45 -24.60
N TYR A 19 21.82 28.07 -25.73
CA TYR A 19 20.88 28.27 -26.85
C TYR A 19 20.53 26.98 -27.60
N GLU A 20 21.42 25.98 -27.60
CA GLU A 20 21.11 24.65 -28.11
C GLU A 20 20.12 23.93 -27.18
N GLN A 21 20.31 24.03 -25.87
CA GLN A 21 19.40 23.50 -24.87
C GLN A 21 18.03 24.20 -24.91
N GLU A 22 17.99 25.52 -25.02
CA GLU A 22 16.75 26.30 -25.18
C GLU A 22 16.00 25.94 -26.46
N TYR A 23 16.73 25.71 -27.57
CA TYR A 23 16.13 25.25 -28.82
C TYR A 23 15.49 23.87 -28.65
N LEU A 24 16.16 22.95 -27.93
CA LEU A 24 15.61 21.64 -27.63
C LEU A 24 14.40 21.71 -26.69
N TYR A 25 14.44 22.56 -25.66
CA TYR A 25 13.32 22.75 -24.73
C TYR A 25 12.08 23.37 -25.38
N THR A 26 12.27 24.20 -26.41
CA THR A 26 11.18 24.87 -27.13
C THR A 26 10.74 24.10 -28.38
N SER A 27 11.34 22.95 -28.68
CA SER A 27 11.01 22.14 -29.85
C SER A 27 9.74 21.32 -29.66
N ASP A 28 8.88 21.32 -30.68
CA ASP A 28 7.78 20.37 -30.77
C ASP A 28 8.36 18.97 -31.06
N PRO A 29 8.00 17.94 -30.27
CA PRO A 29 8.59 16.61 -30.38
C PRO A 29 8.20 15.87 -31.67
N GLN A 30 7.12 16.26 -32.35
CA GLN A 30 6.73 15.71 -33.65
C GLN A 30 7.44 16.42 -34.80
N LEU A 31 7.63 17.74 -34.68
CA LEU A 31 8.26 18.56 -35.73
C LEU A 31 9.78 18.64 -35.59
N LEU A 32 10.33 18.25 -34.43
CA LEU A 32 11.75 18.30 -34.07
C LEU A 32 12.37 19.70 -34.25
N ARG A 33 11.53 20.73 -34.07
CA ARG A 33 11.92 22.15 -34.08
C ARG A 33 10.90 22.97 -33.29
N PRO A 34 11.26 24.19 -32.84
CA PRO A 34 10.27 25.12 -32.34
C PRO A 34 9.23 25.45 -33.44
N ALA A 35 7.98 25.61 -33.03
CA ALA A 35 6.85 25.93 -33.90
C ALA A 35 6.32 27.35 -33.66
N PRO A 36 7.12 28.41 -33.93
CA PRO A 36 6.72 29.79 -33.69
C PRO A 36 5.48 30.21 -34.48
N GLU A 37 5.15 29.49 -35.57
CA GLU A 37 3.92 29.69 -36.33
C GLU A 37 2.65 29.47 -35.49
N ARG A 38 2.71 28.65 -34.44
CA ARG A 38 1.56 28.44 -33.52
C ARG A 38 1.44 29.54 -32.47
N LEU A 39 2.47 30.38 -32.31
CA LEU A 39 2.51 31.40 -31.27
C LEU A 39 1.43 32.46 -31.47
N SER A 40 1.20 32.91 -32.71
CA SER A 40 0.17 33.92 -33.00
C SER A 40 -1.23 33.41 -32.73
N GLU A 41 -1.54 32.18 -33.13
CA GLU A 41 -2.83 31.53 -32.87
C GLU A 41 -3.05 31.35 -31.37
N LEU A 42 -2.04 30.87 -30.65
CA LEU A 42 -2.09 30.72 -29.19
C LEU A 42 -2.23 32.06 -28.46
N MET A 43 -1.54 33.12 -28.92
CA MET A 43 -1.68 34.45 -28.34
C MET A 43 -3.08 35.04 -28.58
N GLU A 44 -3.66 34.81 -29.75
CA GLU A 44 -5.04 35.21 -30.05
C GLU A 44 -6.02 34.44 -29.16
N GLU A 45 -5.87 33.12 -29.04
CA GLU A 45 -6.64 32.26 -28.15
C GLU A 45 -6.57 32.73 -26.69
N LEU A 46 -5.37 32.98 -26.16
CA LEU A 46 -5.15 33.49 -24.80
C LEU A 46 -5.76 34.88 -24.59
N SER A 47 -5.81 35.72 -25.63
CA SER A 47 -6.36 37.06 -25.54
C SER A 47 -7.89 37.07 -25.44
N VAL A 48 -8.55 36.12 -26.12
CA VAL A 48 -10.02 35.99 -26.17
C VAL A 48 -10.59 35.07 -25.08
N ASN A 49 -9.79 34.14 -24.56
CA ASN A 49 -10.24 33.18 -23.56
C ASN A 49 -10.20 33.77 -22.13
N SER A 50 -11.36 34.21 -21.64
CA SER A 50 -11.50 34.77 -20.27
C SER A 50 -11.22 33.77 -19.16
N ASN A 51 -11.33 32.46 -19.43
CA ASN A 51 -11.12 31.42 -18.42
C ASN A 51 -9.64 31.27 -18.07
N LEU A 52 -8.73 31.48 -19.03
CA LEU A 52 -7.28 31.42 -18.80
C LEU A 52 -6.74 32.62 -17.99
N LYS A 53 -7.58 33.64 -17.74
CA LYS A 53 -7.26 34.77 -16.83
C LYS A 53 -7.61 34.46 -15.37
N ALA A 54 -8.34 33.38 -15.10
CA ALA A 54 -8.59 32.91 -13.76
C ALA A 54 -7.46 31.97 -13.31
N PRO A 55 -7.08 31.94 -12.02
CA PRO A 55 -6.14 30.94 -11.53
C PRO A 55 -6.62 29.50 -11.87
N PRO A 56 -5.72 28.59 -12.26
CA PRO A 56 -6.06 27.18 -12.45
C PRO A 56 -6.77 26.58 -11.22
N GLY A 57 -7.77 25.75 -11.44
CA GLY A 57 -8.58 25.12 -10.39
C GLY A 57 -9.78 25.94 -9.89
N THR A 58 -10.08 27.09 -10.51
CA THR A 58 -11.29 27.88 -10.22
C THR A 58 -12.45 27.51 -11.15
N ASN A 59 -13.70 27.82 -10.76
CA ASN A 59 -14.87 27.55 -11.60
C ASN A 59 -14.73 28.21 -12.99
N GLY A 60 -14.60 27.37 -14.02
CA GLY A 60 -14.40 27.79 -15.41
C GLY A 60 -12.98 27.63 -15.94
N ASN A 61 -11.97 27.39 -15.08
CA ASN A 61 -10.59 27.10 -15.45
C ASN A 61 -10.05 25.88 -14.67
N ASN A 62 -10.68 24.73 -14.90
CA ASN A 62 -10.37 23.49 -14.17
C ASN A 62 -8.95 22.99 -14.50
N TRP A 63 -8.31 22.35 -13.52
CA TRP A 63 -7.15 21.51 -13.80
C TRP A 63 -7.57 20.40 -14.77
N THR A 64 -6.75 20.18 -15.79
CA THR A 64 -6.94 19.11 -16.78
C THR A 64 -5.72 18.21 -16.77
N GLU A 65 -5.94 16.93 -16.53
CA GLU A 65 -4.87 15.94 -16.59
C GLU A 65 -4.20 15.89 -17.96
N ARG A 66 -2.88 15.79 -17.95
CA ARG A 66 -2.04 15.74 -19.17
C ARG A 66 -1.32 14.41 -19.35
N GLY A 67 -1.50 13.48 -18.43
CA GLY A 67 -0.80 12.20 -18.38
C GLY A 67 0.66 12.33 -17.89
N PRO A 68 1.47 11.26 -17.98
CA PRO A 68 1.15 9.97 -18.62
C PRO A 68 0.02 9.20 -17.90
N ASP A 69 -0.84 8.54 -18.67
CA ASP A 69 -1.92 7.67 -18.20
C ASP A 69 -1.50 6.18 -18.12
N ASN A 70 -0.20 5.93 -18.17
CA ASN A 70 0.40 4.59 -18.25
C ASN A 70 1.58 4.40 -17.29
N VAL A 71 1.70 5.25 -16.26
CA VAL A 71 2.67 5.06 -15.17
C VAL A 71 1.88 5.02 -13.86
N GLY A 72 1.99 3.92 -13.13
CA GLY A 72 1.30 3.75 -11.87
C GLY A 72 2.10 4.28 -10.70
N GLY A 73 1.41 4.58 -9.60
CA GLY A 73 2.05 4.95 -8.34
C GLY A 73 1.79 3.92 -7.24
N ARG A 74 2.47 4.12 -6.11
CA ARG A 74 2.45 3.16 -5.00
C ARG A 74 1.04 2.84 -4.52
N THR A 75 0.70 1.55 -4.53
CA THR A 75 -0.62 1.02 -4.18
C THR A 75 -0.52 -0.01 -3.08
N HIS A 76 -1.32 0.15 -2.02
CA HIS A 76 -1.28 -0.70 -0.83
C HIS A 76 -2.62 -1.41 -0.59
N ALA A 77 -3.70 -0.64 -0.45
CA ALA A 77 -5.03 -1.22 -0.27
C ALA A 77 -5.53 -1.82 -1.59
N LEU A 78 -5.99 -3.08 -1.58
CA LEU A 78 -6.52 -3.77 -2.76
C LEU A 78 -7.74 -4.60 -2.39
N MET A 79 -8.80 -4.54 -3.19
CA MET A 79 -9.97 -5.38 -2.98
C MET A 79 -10.78 -5.54 -4.27
N PHE A 80 -11.18 -6.78 -4.57
CA PHE A 80 -12.26 -7.00 -5.53
C PHE A 80 -13.58 -6.55 -4.89
N ALA A 81 -14.35 -5.72 -5.61
CA ALA A 81 -15.63 -5.25 -5.12
C ALA A 81 -16.55 -6.46 -4.78
N PRO A 82 -17.34 -6.39 -3.70
CA PRO A 82 -18.18 -7.49 -3.26
C PRO A 82 -19.04 -8.06 -4.40
N GLY A 83 -19.03 -9.38 -4.55
CA GLY A 83 -19.78 -10.07 -5.61
C GLY A 83 -19.23 -9.87 -7.03
N SER A 84 -18.11 -9.15 -7.20
CA SER A 84 -17.45 -8.97 -8.48
C SER A 84 -16.13 -9.72 -8.55
N ASN A 85 -15.83 -10.24 -9.73
CA ASN A 85 -14.50 -10.76 -10.07
C ASN A 85 -13.75 -9.83 -11.04
N GLN A 86 -14.30 -8.65 -11.33
CA GLN A 86 -13.81 -7.73 -12.36
C GLN A 86 -13.64 -6.31 -11.83
N ARG A 87 -14.57 -5.85 -10.99
CA ARG A 87 -14.51 -4.53 -10.37
C ARG A 87 -13.56 -4.57 -9.19
N VAL A 88 -12.61 -3.63 -9.17
CA VAL A 88 -11.53 -3.57 -8.18
C VAL A 88 -11.46 -2.18 -7.60
N PHE A 89 -11.36 -2.11 -6.27
CA PHE A 89 -10.91 -0.93 -5.54
C PHE A 89 -9.42 -1.04 -5.26
N ALA A 90 -8.73 0.08 -5.33
CA ALA A 90 -7.34 0.13 -4.95
C ALA A 90 -6.98 1.52 -4.38
N GLY A 91 -6.24 1.52 -3.28
CA GLY A 91 -5.84 2.70 -2.53
C GLY A 91 -4.41 3.10 -2.86
N GLY A 92 -4.26 4.33 -3.35
CA GLY A 92 -2.96 4.92 -3.63
C GLY A 92 -2.34 5.49 -2.36
N VAL A 93 -1.09 5.14 -2.07
CA VAL A 93 -0.28 5.80 -1.04
C VAL A 93 -0.01 7.25 -1.44
N SER A 94 0.22 7.48 -2.74
CA SER A 94 0.40 8.83 -3.29
C SER A 94 -0.91 9.62 -3.39
N GLY A 95 -2.06 9.02 -3.08
CA GLY A 95 -3.34 9.72 -2.96
C GLY A 95 -4.54 8.95 -3.52
N GLY A 96 -5.63 8.97 -2.75
CA GLY A 96 -6.97 8.66 -3.18
C GLY A 96 -7.33 7.18 -3.17
N LEU A 97 -8.64 6.94 -3.17
CA LEU A 97 -9.22 5.64 -3.48
C LEU A 97 -9.60 5.63 -4.96
N TRP A 98 -9.24 4.56 -5.67
CA TRP A 98 -9.48 4.40 -7.09
C TRP A 98 -10.32 3.15 -7.34
N ILE A 99 -11.07 3.17 -8.44
CA ILE A 99 -11.88 2.05 -8.86
C ILE A 99 -11.71 1.78 -10.36
N ASN A 100 -11.59 0.50 -10.71
CA ASN A 100 -11.64 0.01 -12.07
C ASN A 100 -12.82 -0.95 -12.18
N ASP A 101 -13.77 -0.67 -13.08
CA ASP A 101 -15.00 -1.47 -13.19
C ASP A 101 -14.82 -2.81 -13.92
N ASN A 102 -13.70 -3.00 -14.65
CA ASN A 102 -13.33 -4.29 -15.23
C ASN A 102 -11.82 -4.41 -15.45
N ILE A 103 -11.10 -4.92 -14.45
CA ILE A 103 -9.65 -5.11 -14.44
C ILE A 103 -9.13 -6.08 -15.51
N THR A 104 -10.03 -6.86 -16.14
CA THR A 104 -9.67 -7.87 -17.15
C THR A 104 -9.56 -7.30 -18.56
N SER A 105 -9.89 -6.03 -18.73
CA SER A 105 -9.89 -5.35 -20.03
C SER A 105 -8.91 -4.19 -20.00
N SER A 106 -8.02 -4.12 -20.99
CA SER A 106 -7.08 -3.00 -21.13
C SER A 106 -7.74 -1.70 -21.56
N SER A 107 -9.04 -1.69 -21.89
CA SER A 107 -9.78 -0.47 -22.24
C SER A 107 -10.48 0.19 -21.06
N THR A 108 -10.45 -0.42 -19.87
CA THR A 108 -10.96 0.23 -18.66
C THR A 108 -9.89 1.11 -18.04
N VAL A 109 -10.31 2.28 -17.58
CA VAL A 109 -9.46 3.23 -16.89
C VAL A 109 -9.82 3.25 -15.41
N TRP A 110 -8.84 3.54 -14.57
CA TRP A 110 -9.08 3.82 -13.18
C TRP A 110 -9.73 5.19 -13.05
N ARG A 111 -10.76 5.29 -12.21
CA ARG A 111 -11.38 6.55 -11.82
C ARG A 111 -11.22 6.73 -10.33
N ARG A 112 -10.89 7.96 -9.92
CA ARG A 112 -10.88 8.31 -8.51
C ARG A 112 -12.31 8.20 -7.96
N VAL A 113 -12.43 7.65 -6.76
CA VAL A 113 -13.69 7.60 -6.01
C VAL A 113 -13.92 8.96 -5.36
N GLU A 114 -15.10 9.52 -5.57
CA GLU A 114 -15.49 10.79 -4.97
C GLU A 114 -15.80 10.62 -3.47
N GLY A 115 -15.75 11.71 -2.69
CA GLY A 115 -15.97 11.66 -1.23
C GLY A 115 -14.76 11.28 -0.39
N VAL A 116 -13.73 10.66 -0.97
CA VAL A 116 -12.40 10.53 -0.35
C VAL A 116 -11.53 11.70 -0.83
N PRO A 117 -10.90 12.48 0.08
CA PRO A 117 -9.94 13.51 -0.32
C PRO A 117 -8.83 12.92 -1.19
N GLY A 118 -8.62 13.49 -2.39
CA GLY A 118 -7.80 12.86 -3.43
C GLY A 118 -6.32 12.74 -3.12
N ASN A 119 -5.83 13.53 -2.16
CA ASN A 119 -4.43 13.53 -1.74
C ASN A 119 -4.16 12.65 -0.51
N LEU A 120 -5.18 11.98 0.06
CA LEU A 120 -4.99 11.13 1.24
C LEU A 120 -4.51 9.75 0.84
N ALA A 121 -3.49 9.26 1.54
CA ALA A 121 -3.02 7.90 1.39
C ALA A 121 -4.03 6.90 1.92
N ILE A 122 -4.47 5.98 1.07
CA ILE A 122 -5.40 4.91 1.42
C ILE A 122 -4.63 3.59 1.48
N THR A 123 -4.42 3.08 2.69
CA THR A 123 -3.50 1.95 2.96
C THR A 123 -4.22 0.67 3.33
N SER A 124 -5.46 0.75 3.81
CA SER A 124 -6.27 -0.41 4.16
C SER A 124 -7.73 -0.22 3.77
N ILE A 125 -8.39 -1.32 3.42
CA ILE A 125 -9.79 -1.34 2.98
C ILE A 125 -10.45 -2.65 3.39
N THR A 126 -11.69 -2.57 3.86
CA THR A 126 -12.49 -3.75 4.20
C THR A 126 -13.96 -3.54 3.89
N VAL A 127 -14.72 -4.62 3.83
CA VAL A 127 -16.16 -4.63 3.59
C VAL A 127 -16.85 -5.45 4.67
N ASP A 128 -18.02 -4.98 5.12
CA ASP A 128 -18.86 -5.73 6.01
C ASP A 128 -19.32 -7.04 5.33
N PRO A 129 -18.95 -8.22 5.87
CA PRO A 129 -19.31 -9.50 5.29
C PRO A 129 -20.82 -9.78 5.31
N GLN A 130 -21.61 -9.02 6.08
CA GLN A 130 -23.06 -9.15 6.19
C GLN A 130 -23.84 -8.09 5.39
N ASP A 131 -23.19 -6.99 4.98
CA ASP A 131 -23.77 -5.94 4.13
C ASP A 131 -22.71 -5.33 3.19
N SER A 132 -22.73 -5.73 1.92
CA SER A 132 -21.76 -5.25 0.91
C SER A 132 -21.81 -3.75 0.63
N ASN A 133 -22.82 -3.02 1.12
CA ASN A 133 -22.87 -1.56 0.99
C ASN A 133 -21.98 -0.87 2.04
N VAL A 134 -21.72 -1.54 3.16
CA VAL A 134 -20.96 -1.00 4.28
C VAL A 134 -19.49 -1.36 4.12
N MET A 135 -18.65 -0.33 3.95
CA MET A 135 -17.22 -0.50 3.70
C MET A 135 -16.44 0.50 4.54
N TYR A 136 -15.18 0.18 4.85
CA TYR A 136 -14.29 1.04 5.62
C TYR A 136 -12.92 1.15 4.96
N ILE A 137 -12.30 2.33 5.08
CA ILE A 137 -10.91 2.56 4.67
C ILE A 137 -10.13 3.22 5.81
N GLY A 138 -8.88 2.81 5.97
CA GLY A 138 -7.89 3.45 6.81
C GLY A 138 -6.94 4.33 6.00
N THR A 139 -6.38 5.35 6.64
CA THR A 139 -5.49 6.31 5.98
C THR A 139 -4.13 6.44 6.65
N GLY A 140 -3.15 6.87 5.85
CA GLY A 140 -1.77 7.13 6.28
C GLY A 140 -0.87 5.90 6.26
N GLU A 141 0.44 6.13 6.10
CA GLU A 141 1.42 5.04 6.00
C GLU A 141 2.67 5.29 6.85
N VAL A 142 2.86 4.43 7.86
CA VAL A 142 3.93 4.58 8.85
C VAL A 142 5.34 4.29 8.29
N TYR A 143 5.47 3.49 7.23
CA TYR A 143 6.76 3.03 6.71
C TYR A 143 7.52 4.07 5.87
N THR A 144 7.02 5.31 5.85
CA THR A 144 7.54 6.42 5.04
C THR A 144 8.18 7.53 5.88
N TRP A 145 8.57 7.21 7.13
CA TRP A 145 9.24 8.15 8.05
C TRP A 145 8.46 9.45 8.27
N GLY A 146 7.12 9.34 8.33
CA GLY A 146 6.22 10.47 8.57
C GLY A 146 5.93 11.34 7.34
N ALA A 147 6.34 10.92 6.14
CA ALA A 147 6.06 11.65 4.91
C ALA A 147 4.60 11.50 4.46
N VAL A 148 3.95 10.36 4.77
CA VAL A 148 2.61 10.01 4.27
C VAL A 148 1.60 9.95 5.42
N ASN A 149 0.99 11.10 5.70
CA ASN A 149 0.09 11.28 6.84
C ASN A 149 -1.38 11.03 6.46
N GLY A 150 -2.07 10.24 7.28
CA GLY A 150 -3.52 10.04 7.21
C GLY A 150 -4.30 10.99 8.11
N ASN A 151 -5.61 10.81 8.13
CA ASN A 151 -6.53 11.54 9.02
C ASN A 151 -7.67 10.66 9.58
N GLY A 152 -7.47 9.35 9.60
CA GLY A 152 -8.32 8.39 10.30
C GLY A 152 -9.12 7.46 9.38
N ILE A 153 -10.34 7.13 9.83
CA ILE A 153 -11.20 6.10 9.23
C ILE A 153 -12.36 6.73 8.47
N TYR A 154 -12.59 6.25 7.24
CA TYR A 154 -13.78 6.59 6.47
C TYR A 154 -14.69 5.38 6.33
N LYS A 155 -15.98 5.65 6.22
CA LYS A 155 -17.03 4.67 5.99
C LYS A 155 -17.85 5.02 4.77
N SER A 156 -18.21 4.00 3.99
CA SER A 156 -19.24 4.03 2.97
C SER A 156 -20.46 3.23 3.46
N THR A 157 -21.66 3.62 3.00
CA THR A 157 -22.91 2.88 3.19
C THR A 157 -23.66 2.63 1.88
N ASP A 158 -23.00 2.79 0.73
CA ASP A 158 -23.57 2.66 -0.61
C ASP A 158 -22.65 1.89 -1.58
N GLY A 159 -21.84 0.97 -1.05
CA GLY A 159 -20.98 0.10 -1.87
C GLY A 159 -19.75 0.80 -2.43
N GLY A 160 -19.28 1.85 -1.75
CA GLY A 160 -18.05 2.57 -2.02
C GLY A 160 -18.23 3.74 -2.97
N GLU A 161 -19.45 4.23 -3.17
CA GLU A 161 -19.73 5.40 -4.01
C GLU A 161 -19.49 6.72 -3.26
N ASN A 162 -19.89 6.78 -1.99
CA ASN A 162 -19.67 7.94 -1.12
C ASN A 162 -19.02 7.53 0.20
N TRP A 163 -18.16 8.41 0.72
CA TRP A 163 -17.37 8.15 1.92
C TRP A 163 -17.45 9.31 2.91
N VAL A 164 -17.53 8.97 4.20
CA VAL A 164 -17.58 9.92 5.31
C VAL A 164 -16.48 9.59 6.31
N ASN A 165 -15.68 10.58 6.73
CA ASN A 165 -14.74 10.39 7.85
C ASN A 165 -15.54 10.24 9.15
N ILE A 166 -15.40 9.11 9.82
CA ILE A 166 -16.17 8.77 11.02
C ILE A 166 -15.32 8.75 12.29
N TYR A 167 -13.99 8.76 12.15
CA TYR A 167 -13.07 8.71 13.29
C TYR A 167 -11.70 9.29 12.92
N SER A 168 -11.31 10.43 13.51
CA SER A 168 -10.03 11.12 13.22
C SER A 168 -9.07 11.18 14.43
N GLY A 169 -9.47 10.67 15.59
CA GLY A 169 -8.77 10.92 16.86
C GLY A 169 -9.02 12.35 17.39
N GLY A 170 -8.06 12.87 18.15
CA GLY A 170 -8.04 14.25 18.66
C GLY A 170 -7.39 15.24 17.68
N THR A 171 -7.20 16.48 18.14
CA THR A 171 -6.77 17.60 17.28
C THR A 171 -5.28 17.97 17.43
N THR A 172 -4.62 17.54 18.51
CA THR A 172 -3.19 17.74 18.73
C THR A 172 -2.37 16.82 17.82
N ALA A 173 -1.06 17.06 17.69
CA ALA A 173 -0.20 16.17 16.89
C ALA A 173 -0.23 14.73 17.44
N GLU A 174 -0.21 14.61 18.77
CA GLU A 174 -0.14 13.37 19.53
C GLU A 174 -1.46 12.59 19.51
N ASP A 175 -2.61 13.29 19.49
CA ASP A 175 -3.93 12.66 19.58
C ASP A 175 -4.55 12.32 18.22
N LYS A 176 -3.97 12.77 17.11
CA LYS A 176 -4.48 12.49 15.75
C LYS A 176 -4.31 11.02 15.38
N LEU A 177 -5.37 10.40 14.86
CA LEU A 177 -5.24 9.10 14.21
C LEU A 177 -4.60 9.29 12.83
N THR A 178 -3.27 9.11 12.77
CA THR A 178 -2.47 9.46 11.59
C THR A 178 -2.11 8.25 10.74
N TYR A 179 -1.84 7.10 11.35
CA TYR A 179 -1.40 5.89 10.64
C TYR A 179 -2.30 4.72 11.02
N VAL A 180 -3.18 4.35 10.11
CA VAL A 180 -4.02 3.15 10.23
C VAL A 180 -3.31 2.04 9.47
N GLN A 181 -2.80 1.05 10.19
CA GLN A 181 -2.00 -0.02 9.61
C GLN A 181 -2.86 -0.98 8.79
N ASP A 182 -3.94 -1.46 9.42
CA ASP A 182 -4.91 -2.34 8.77
C ASP A 182 -6.29 -2.20 9.42
N ILE A 183 -7.34 -2.54 8.69
CA ILE A 183 -8.74 -2.51 9.12
C ILE A 183 -9.48 -3.75 8.63
N VAL A 184 -10.27 -4.37 9.50
CA VAL A 184 -11.03 -5.58 9.20
C VAL A 184 -12.46 -5.48 9.74
N ALA A 185 -13.43 -5.79 8.90
CA ALA A 185 -14.80 -6.06 9.30
C ALA A 185 -15.00 -7.58 9.40
N TRP A 186 -15.39 -8.06 10.57
CA TRP A 186 -15.36 -9.47 10.92
C TRP A 186 -16.66 -9.88 11.59
N VAL A 187 -17.25 -11.01 11.17
CA VAL A 187 -18.39 -11.60 11.88
C VAL A 187 -17.87 -12.29 13.13
N ASN A 188 -18.17 -11.73 14.28
CA ASN A 188 -17.83 -12.36 15.55
C ASN A 188 -18.60 -13.70 15.66
N PRO A 189 -17.93 -14.86 15.74
CA PRO A 189 -18.57 -16.16 15.71
C PRO A 189 -19.38 -16.46 16.99
N SER A 190 -19.14 -15.72 18.08
CA SER A 190 -19.89 -15.88 19.33
C SER A 190 -21.20 -15.08 19.35
N THR A 191 -21.27 -13.95 18.62
CA THR A 191 -22.44 -13.06 18.60
C THR A 191 -23.22 -13.11 17.28
N GLY A 192 -22.57 -13.51 16.19
CA GLY A 192 -23.12 -13.51 14.83
C GLY A 192 -23.25 -12.11 14.21
N LEU A 193 -22.67 -11.08 14.84
CA LEU A 193 -22.70 -9.70 14.38
C LEU A 193 -21.35 -9.27 13.82
N THR A 194 -21.36 -8.41 12.80
CA THR A 194 -20.15 -7.73 12.33
C THR A 194 -19.59 -6.79 13.41
N GLU A 195 -18.30 -6.93 13.67
CA GLU A 195 -17.48 -5.99 14.43
C GLU A 195 -16.35 -5.48 13.54
N VAL A 196 -15.89 -4.25 13.78
CA VAL A 196 -14.80 -3.63 13.01
C VAL A 196 -13.61 -3.40 13.92
N TYR A 197 -12.44 -3.86 13.50
CA TYR A 197 -11.17 -3.64 14.19
C TYR A 197 -10.21 -2.89 13.30
N PHE A 198 -9.38 -2.03 13.88
CA PHE A 198 -8.23 -1.45 13.19
C PHE A 198 -7.02 -1.32 14.11
N GLY A 199 -5.84 -1.34 13.50
CA GLY A 199 -4.55 -1.09 14.13
C GLY A 199 -4.07 0.33 13.87
N ALA A 200 -3.52 0.98 14.88
CA ALA A 200 -2.91 2.30 14.76
C ALA A 200 -1.49 2.34 15.32
N ASP A 201 -0.63 3.14 14.70
CA ASP A 201 0.74 3.41 15.13
C ASP A 201 1.08 4.91 15.05
N SER A 202 2.32 5.25 15.39
CA SER A 202 2.88 6.59 15.41
C SER A 202 4.24 6.64 14.73
N MET A 203 4.55 7.78 14.11
CA MET A 203 5.84 8.03 13.50
C MET A 203 6.32 9.46 13.75
N ALA A 204 7.64 9.61 13.84
CA ALA A 204 8.27 10.91 13.95
C ALA A 204 8.03 11.72 12.67
N TYR A 205 7.72 13.00 12.85
CA TYR A 205 7.52 14.00 11.82
C TYR A 205 8.42 15.19 12.15
N THR A 206 9.31 15.53 11.22
CA THR A 206 10.17 16.70 11.32
C THR A 206 9.45 17.91 10.76
N GLU A 207 9.24 18.92 11.58
CA GLU A 207 8.83 20.25 11.11
C GLU A 207 10.05 20.99 10.56
N GLU A 208 9.85 21.82 9.53
CA GLU A 208 10.92 22.63 8.94
C GLU A 208 11.54 23.58 10.00
N VAL A 209 12.86 23.75 9.94
CA VAL A 209 13.63 24.64 10.81
C VAL A 209 13.35 26.09 10.42
N ASP A 210 12.39 26.75 11.07
CA ASP A 210 12.35 28.22 11.00
C ASP A 210 13.59 28.80 11.74
N ALA A 211 14.02 30.01 11.38
CA ALA A 211 15.24 30.62 11.94
C ALA A 211 15.19 30.87 13.46
N ASN A 212 14.05 30.64 14.13
CA ASN A 212 13.83 30.82 15.56
C ASN A 212 13.68 29.50 16.33
N SER A 213 13.63 28.36 15.63
CA SER A 213 13.32 27.04 16.22
C SER A 213 14.46 26.39 17.02
N GLY A 214 15.68 26.97 17.01
CA GLY A 214 16.79 26.51 17.86
C GLY A 214 17.38 25.14 17.50
N GLY A 215 16.94 24.53 16.39
CA GLY A 215 17.31 23.20 15.91
C GLY A 215 16.10 22.51 15.26
N ALA A 216 16.32 21.47 14.47
CA ALA A 216 15.22 20.66 13.91
C ALA A 216 14.45 19.98 15.06
N GLY A 217 13.31 20.56 15.45
CA GLY A 217 12.34 19.89 16.31
C GLY A 217 11.65 18.78 15.51
N PHE A 218 11.40 17.64 16.16
CA PHE A 218 10.49 16.63 15.63
C PHE A 218 9.40 16.37 16.66
N THR A 219 8.21 16.02 16.17
CA THR A 219 7.10 15.53 16.99
C THR A 219 6.71 14.13 16.52
N PHE A 220 5.98 13.39 17.34
CA PHE A 220 5.39 12.11 16.93
C PHE A 220 3.91 12.32 16.65
N LEU A 221 3.50 12.03 15.42
CA LEU A 221 2.09 12.09 15.05
C LEU A 221 1.37 10.85 15.57
N GLY A 222 0.28 11.04 16.31
CA GLY A 222 -0.56 9.95 16.80
C GLY A 222 0.03 9.12 17.95
N SER A 223 1.01 9.63 18.69
CA SER A 223 1.64 8.92 19.82
C SER A 223 0.66 8.46 20.90
N ASN A 224 -0.43 9.20 21.12
CA ASN A 224 -1.51 8.81 22.04
C ASN A 224 -2.54 7.85 21.42
N THR A 225 -2.46 7.60 20.11
CA THR A 225 -3.42 6.77 19.36
C THR A 225 -2.93 5.38 19.01
N ILE A 226 -1.69 5.03 19.37
CA ILE A 226 -1.17 3.66 19.14
C ILE A 226 -2.07 2.65 19.84
N GLY A 227 -2.40 1.56 19.13
CA GLY A 227 -3.12 0.43 19.71
C GLY A 227 -4.14 -0.21 18.79
N LEU A 228 -4.89 -1.16 19.37
CA LEU A 228 -5.98 -1.88 18.74
C LEU A 228 -7.32 -1.22 19.09
N TYR A 229 -8.12 -0.91 18.08
CA TYR A 229 -9.44 -0.30 18.24
C TYR A 229 -10.55 -1.24 17.80
N ARG A 230 -11.73 -1.09 18.40
CA ARG A 230 -12.93 -1.89 18.12
C ARG A 230 -14.15 -1.00 17.96
N SER A 231 -15.03 -1.40 17.05
CA SER A 231 -16.41 -0.92 16.92
C SER A 231 -17.38 -2.10 16.83
N THR A 232 -18.51 -2.01 17.55
CA THR A 232 -19.60 -3.00 17.48
C THR A 232 -20.85 -2.45 16.78
N ASP A 233 -20.87 -1.16 16.47
CA ASP A 233 -21.95 -0.47 15.74
C ASP A 233 -21.50 -0.01 14.34
N GLY A 234 -20.23 -0.25 14.00
CA GLY A 234 -19.61 0.20 12.77
C GLY A 234 -19.51 1.73 12.65
N GLN A 235 -19.65 2.49 13.75
CA GLN A 235 -19.58 3.96 13.75
C GLN A 235 -18.65 4.51 14.82
N THR A 236 -18.77 3.99 16.04
CA THR A 236 -18.00 4.46 17.19
C THR A 236 -16.86 3.49 17.48
N PHE A 237 -15.65 4.02 17.61
CA PHE A 237 -14.45 3.24 17.89
C PHE A 237 -13.92 3.55 19.28
N SER A 238 -13.46 2.51 19.96
CA SER A 238 -12.78 2.61 21.25
C SER A 238 -11.50 1.78 21.23
N ARG A 239 -10.41 2.33 21.79
CA ARG A 239 -9.16 1.60 21.97
C ARG A 239 -9.35 0.50 23.03
N LEU A 240 -8.87 -0.69 22.75
CA LEU A 240 -8.78 -1.76 23.74
C LEU A 240 -7.63 -1.48 24.71
N THR A 241 -7.92 -1.58 26.01
CA THR A 241 -7.00 -1.21 27.09
C THR A 241 -6.70 -2.38 28.01
N GLY A 242 -5.58 -2.30 28.73
CA GLY A 242 -5.15 -3.30 29.72
C GLY A 242 -3.89 -4.03 29.28
N SER A 243 -3.27 -4.76 30.22
CA SER A 243 -1.93 -5.33 30.07
C SER A 243 -1.79 -6.35 28.93
N LEU A 244 -2.88 -6.88 28.39
CA LEU A 244 -2.84 -7.75 27.21
C LEU A 244 -2.46 -7.00 25.93
N TYR A 245 -2.83 -5.71 25.85
CA TYR A 245 -2.64 -4.87 24.67
C TYR A 245 -1.41 -3.94 24.79
N GLU A 246 -0.64 -4.09 25.87
CA GLU A 246 0.50 -3.25 26.20
C GLU A 246 1.80 -4.06 26.19
N SER A 247 2.83 -3.54 25.54
CA SER A 247 4.19 -4.09 25.58
C SER A 247 4.89 -3.81 26.91
N SER A 248 4.63 -2.63 27.47
CA SER A 248 5.02 -2.19 28.80
C SER A 248 3.97 -1.20 29.30
N ALA A 249 3.96 -0.88 30.59
CA ALA A 249 2.91 -0.06 31.19
C ALA A 249 2.75 1.30 30.47
N GLY A 250 1.61 1.49 29.81
CA GLY A 250 1.30 2.69 29.02
C GLY A 250 1.80 2.69 27.57
N SER A 251 2.52 1.66 27.13
CA SER A 251 2.98 1.48 25.74
C SER A 251 2.15 0.40 25.07
N TYR A 252 1.31 0.77 24.12
CA TYR A 252 0.44 -0.17 23.39
C TYR A 252 1.21 -0.88 22.27
N TYR A 253 0.86 -2.15 22.02
CA TYR A 253 1.28 -2.82 20.78
C TYR A 253 0.69 -2.09 19.57
N ALA A 254 1.47 -1.93 18.50
CA ALA A 254 0.98 -1.49 17.20
C ALA A 254 0.55 -2.73 16.38
N PRO A 255 -0.77 -2.95 16.15
CA PRO A 255 -1.22 -4.00 15.24
C PRO A 255 -0.77 -3.67 13.82
N ASN A 256 -0.51 -4.70 13.04
CA ASN A 256 0.05 -4.58 11.71
C ASN A 256 -0.89 -5.11 10.62
N ASP A 257 -1.38 -6.32 10.84
CA ASP A 257 -2.14 -7.08 9.83
C ASP A 257 -3.20 -7.95 10.54
N PHE A 258 -4.35 -8.09 9.89
CA PHE A 258 -5.46 -8.93 10.32
C PHE A 258 -5.82 -9.95 9.25
N ASP A 259 -6.09 -11.20 9.68
CA ASP A 259 -6.64 -12.20 8.77
C ASP A 259 -7.62 -13.14 9.48
N ILE A 260 -8.54 -13.72 8.72
CA ILE A 260 -9.65 -14.54 9.22
C ILE A 260 -9.40 -16.00 8.85
N GLY A 261 -9.32 -16.86 9.87
CA GLY A 261 -9.16 -18.30 9.67
C GLY A 261 -10.43 -19.00 9.19
N ALA A 262 -10.28 -20.22 8.63
CA ALA A 262 -11.40 -21.04 8.17
C ALA A 262 -12.46 -21.36 9.24
N ASP A 263 -12.12 -21.26 10.53
CA ASP A 263 -13.05 -21.42 11.66
C ASP A 263 -13.72 -20.11 12.09
N GLY A 264 -13.48 -19.02 11.36
CA GLY A 264 -13.99 -17.68 11.68
C GLY A 264 -13.22 -16.97 12.79
N LYS A 265 -12.10 -17.51 13.29
CA LYS A 265 -11.24 -16.77 14.22
C LYS A 265 -10.55 -15.60 13.52
N LEU A 266 -10.50 -14.47 14.21
CA LEU A 266 -9.71 -13.33 13.78
C LEU A 266 -8.29 -13.44 14.34
N TRP A 267 -7.30 -13.24 13.49
CA TRP A 267 -5.87 -13.23 13.84
C TRP A 267 -5.30 -11.84 13.66
N MET A 268 -4.28 -11.51 14.44
CA MET A 268 -3.60 -10.22 14.38
C MET A 268 -2.10 -10.38 14.59
N GLY A 269 -1.32 -9.84 13.65
CA GLY A 269 0.12 -9.63 13.79
C GLY A 269 0.42 -8.24 14.35
N THR A 270 1.53 -8.08 15.08
CA THR A 270 2.03 -6.77 15.52
C THR A 270 3.31 -6.38 14.81
N LYS A 271 3.68 -5.10 14.89
CA LYS A 271 4.95 -4.57 14.40
C LYS A 271 5.74 -3.84 15.48
N TYR A 272 7.01 -3.60 15.20
CA TYR A 272 7.83 -2.67 15.96
C TYR A 272 7.29 -1.25 15.82
N SER A 273 6.94 -0.60 16.93
CA SER A 273 6.62 0.83 16.90
C SER A 273 7.89 1.64 17.12
N TYR A 274 8.18 2.58 16.22
CA TYR A 274 9.32 3.49 16.36
C TYR A 274 9.14 4.51 17.50
N TYR A 275 7.91 4.68 17.99
CA TYR A 275 7.63 5.52 19.14
C TYR A 275 7.91 4.79 20.46
N THR A 276 7.33 3.60 20.66
CA THR A 276 7.50 2.84 21.92
C THR A 276 8.83 2.11 21.98
N GLY A 277 9.42 1.80 20.81
CA GLY A 277 10.68 1.06 20.69
C GLY A 277 10.55 -0.45 20.92
N GLU A 278 9.33 -0.98 20.92
CA GLU A 278 9.03 -2.38 21.24
C GLU A 278 7.71 -2.84 20.59
N GLY A 279 7.35 -4.11 20.82
CA GLY A 279 6.01 -4.62 20.55
C GLY A 279 5.84 -5.47 19.29
N GLY A 280 6.84 -5.56 18.41
CA GLY A 280 6.77 -6.37 17.20
C GLY A 280 6.88 -7.87 17.46
N GLY A 281 6.49 -8.70 16.49
CA GLY A 281 6.66 -10.15 16.56
C GLY A 281 5.61 -10.91 17.36
N ARG A 282 4.50 -10.26 17.75
CA ARG A 282 3.44 -10.90 18.53
C ARG A 282 2.29 -11.30 17.60
N VAL A 283 1.71 -12.46 17.88
CA VAL A 283 0.54 -12.98 17.18
C VAL A 283 -0.57 -13.20 18.19
N PHE A 284 -1.74 -12.65 17.90
CA PHE A 284 -2.94 -12.78 18.71
C PHE A 284 -4.05 -13.49 17.93
N SER A 285 -5.00 -14.07 18.66
CA SER A 285 -6.23 -14.63 18.11
C SER A 285 -7.45 -14.17 18.90
N ASN A 286 -8.59 -14.02 18.24
CA ASN A 286 -9.88 -13.75 18.84
C ASN A 286 -10.93 -14.73 18.29
N ASP A 287 -11.54 -15.50 19.18
CA ASP A 287 -12.55 -16.52 18.87
C ASP A 287 -14.00 -16.04 19.08
N GLY A 288 -14.19 -14.73 19.21
CA GLY A 288 -15.47 -14.11 19.52
C GLY A 288 -15.62 -13.73 20.99
N THR A 289 -14.90 -14.38 21.89
CA THR A 289 -15.00 -14.13 23.34
C THR A 289 -13.94 -13.16 23.87
N GLY A 290 -12.92 -12.85 23.06
CA GLY A 290 -11.86 -11.91 23.39
C GLY A 290 -10.52 -12.28 22.76
N TRP A 291 -9.57 -11.35 22.82
CA TRP A 291 -8.22 -11.55 22.31
C TRP A 291 -7.37 -12.42 23.25
N THR A 292 -6.47 -13.20 22.66
CA THR A 292 -5.43 -13.97 23.35
C THR A 292 -4.10 -13.79 22.64
N LEU A 293 -3.03 -13.47 23.38
CA LEU A 293 -1.67 -13.53 22.85
C LEU A 293 -1.29 -15.00 22.68
N VAL A 294 -1.20 -15.48 21.45
CA VAL A 294 -0.84 -16.88 21.18
C VAL A 294 0.66 -17.04 21.04
N ARG A 295 1.39 -16.06 20.47
CA ARG A 295 2.84 -16.21 20.24
C ARG A 295 3.60 -14.90 20.34
N ASN A 296 4.85 -15.05 20.73
CA ASN A 296 5.92 -14.11 20.46
C ASN A 296 7.00 -14.86 19.67
N LEU A 297 7.25 -14.44 18.44
CA LEU A 297 8.21 -15.08 17.54
C LEU A 297 9.66 -14.71 17.86
N GLY A 298 9.87 -13.65 18.64
CA GLY A 298 11.19 -13.20 19.09
C GLY A 298 11.94 -12.32 18.09
N ASP A 299 11.38 -12.12 16.89
CA ASP A 299 11.93 -11.29 15.81
C ASP A 299 11.84 -9.78 16.08
N ASN A 300 10.92 -9.39 16.98
CA ASN A 300 10.58 -8.01 17.32
C ASN A 300 10.18 -7.14 16.11
N GLY A 301 9.82 -7.72 14.97
CA GLY A 301 9.53 -6.99 13.73
C GLY A 301 8.06 -6.98 13.32
N ARG A 302 7.80 -6.49 12.10
CA ARG A 302 6.51 -6.54 11.40
C ARG A 302 6.07 -7.99 11.13
N ILE A 303 4.80 -8.28 11.35
CA ILE A 303 4.17 -9.58 11.10
C ILE A 303 3.01 -9.45 10.10
N GLU A 304 3.13 -10.17 8.99
CA GLU A 304 2.06 -10.43 8.02
C GLU A 304 1.55 -11.87 8.18
N LEU A 305 0.24 -12.06 8.13
CA LEU A 305 -0.44 -13.33 8.30
C LEU A 305 -1.19 -13.72 7.03
N ALA A 306 -1.21 -15.02 6.75
CA ALA A 306 -2.08 -15.60 5.74
C ALA A 306 -2.68 -16.91 6.26
N CYS A 307 -3.96 -16.86 6.60
CA CYS A 307 -4.74 -17.94 7.17
C CYS A 307 -5.33 -18.84 6.09
N SER A 308 -5.15 -20.14 6.25
CA SER A 308 -5.80 -21.11 5.37
C SER A 308 -7.32 -21.03 5.51
N GLN A 309 -8.00 -20.96 4.36
CA GLN A 309 -9.45 -21.06 4.25
C GLN A 309 -9.94 -22.52 4.23
N GLN A 310 -9.03 -23.50 4.26
CA GLN A 310 -9.34 -24.94 4.27
C GLN A 310 -9.05 -25.61 5.61
N ASN A 311 -8.07 -25.08 6.35
CA ASN A 311 -7.61 -25.65 7.60
C ASN A 311 -7.37 -24.55 8.63
N ALA A 312 -8.29 -24.44 9.58
CA ALA A 312 -8.25 -23.45 10.66
C ALA A 312 -6.97 -23.48 11.52
N ASN A 313 -6.24 -24.59 11.52
CA ASN A 313 -4.99 -24.71 12.26
C ASN A 313 -3.74 -24.32 11.44
N LYS A 314 -3.91 -24.08 10.14
CA LYS A 314 -2.82 -23.73 9.23
C LYS A 314 -2.81 -22.23 8.98
N ILE A 315 -1.76 -21.58 9.48
CA ILE A 315 -1.49 -20.15 9.28
C ILE A 315 -0.05 -20.01 8.82
N TYR A 316 0.15 -19.20 7.78
CA TYR A 316 1.44 -18.76 7.31
C TYR A 316 1.76 -17.40 7.89
N VAL A 317 3.04 -17.18 8.19
CA VAL A 317 3.53 -15.92 8.71
C VAL A 317 4.73 -15.49 7.90
N LEU A 318 4.75 -14.24 7.49
CA LEU A 318 5.93 -13.57 6.95
C LEU A 318 6.32 -12.46 7.92
N ALA A 319 7.56 -12.49 8.40
CA ALA A 319 8.03 -11.67 9.51
C ALA A 319 9.31 -10.93 9.16
N GLU A 320 9.38 -9.63 9.44
CA GLU A 320 10.65 -8.91 9.60
C GLU A 320 11.36 -9.44 10.85
N ASP A 321 12.65 -9.76 10.75
CA ASP A 321 13.50 -10.06 11.90
C ASP A 321 14.50 -8.95 12.19
N ARG A 322 14.23 -8.19 13.25
CA ARG A 322 15.05 -7.08 13.71
C ARG A 322 16.19 -7.51 14.61
N THR A 323 16.25 -8.79 14.97
CA THR A 323 17.26 -9.38 15.86
C THR A 323 18.35 -10.13 15.12
N ASP A 324 18.10 -10.54 13.89
CA ASP A 324 19.04 -11.29 13.04
C ASP A 324 19.29 -10.57 11.72
N SER A 325 20.30 -9.69 11.68
CA SER A 325 20.65 -8.94 10.48
C SER A 325 21.15 -9.80 9.31
N GLY A 326 21.53 -11.07 9.57
CA GLY A 326 21.90 -12.03 8.52
C GLY A 326 20.70 -12.79 7.95
N ASN A 327 19.53 -12.67 8.58
CA ASN A 327 18.29 -13.30 8.16
C ASN A 327 17.11 -12.37 8.52
N PRO A 328 17.03 -11.19 7.87
CA PRO A 328 16.14 -10.10 8.25
C PRO A 328 14.66 -10.36 7.90
N VAL A 329 14.35 -11.51 7.29
CA VAL A 329 13.00 -11.93 6.93
C VAL A 329 12.83 -13.42 7.20
N LYS A 330 11.75 -13.81 7.87
CA LYS A 330 11.45 -15.21 8.20
C LYS A 330 10.06 -15.60 7.73
N ILE A 331 9.96 -16.82 7.21
CA ILE A 331 8.69 -17.42 6.84
C ILE A 331 8.40 -18.54 7.83
N TYR A 332 7.21 -18.53 8.43
CA TYR A 332 6.75 -19.58 9.32
C TYR A 332 5.45 -20.22 8.84
N ARG A 333 5.22 -21.44 9.29
CA ARG A 333 3.95 -22.15 9.15
C ARG A 333 3.60 -22.88 10.44
N THR A 334 2.43 -22.60 10.99
CA THR A 334 1.79 -23.48 11.98
C THR A 334 0.83 -24.44 11.27
N ASN A 335 0.65 -25.63 11.83
CA ASN A 335 -0.40 -26.60 11.45
C ASN A 335 -1.27 -26.96 12.67
N ASN A 336 -1.16 -26.19 13.76
CA ASN A 336 -1.78 -26.50 15.03
C ASN A 336 -2.31 -25.25 15.74
N GLY A 337 -2.65 -24.20 14.98
CA GLY A 337 -3.23 -22.96 15.50
C GLY A 337 -2.33 -22.27 16.52
N PHE A 338 -1.01 -22.36 16.31
CA PHE A 338 -0.02 -21.95 17.29
C PHE A 338 -0.23 -22.57 18.68
N SER A 339 -0.43 -23.89 18.76
CA SER A 339 -0.30 -24.62 20.04
C SER A 339 1.14 -25.00 20.37
N THR A 340 2.02 -25.09 19.35
CA THR A 340 3.50 -25.07 19.52
C THR A 340 4.14 -23.91 18.75
N PHE A 341 5.45 -23.66 18.91
CA PHE A 341 6.16 -22.71 18.05
C PHE A 341 5.97 -23.14 16.58
N PRO A 342 5.74 -22.20 15.64
CA PRO A 342 5.53 -22.55 14.24
C PRO A 342 6.83 -23.06 13.60
N ASN A 343 6.71 -23.85 12.53
CA ASN A 343 7.89 -24.32 11.81
C ASN A 343 8.46 -23.20 10.95
N SER A 344 9.78 -23.00 10.98
CA SER A 344 10.46 -22.15 10.00
C SER A 344 10.43 -22.82 8.62
N LEU A 345 10.18 -22.02 7.60
CA LEU A 345 10.24 -22.40 6.20
C LEU A 345 11.47 -21.76 5.54
N ASN A 346 11.89 -22.30 4.41
CA ASN A 346 12.95 -21.70 3.61
C ASN A 346 12.40 -20.45 2.89
N GLN A 347 13.22 -19.42 2.77
CA GLN A 347 12.97 -18.25 1.95
C GLN A 347 13.14 -18.58 0.46
N PRO A 348 12.50 -17.82 -0.45
CA PRO A 348 12.76 -17.92 -1.87
C PRO A 348 14.17 -17.42 -2.22
N ASN A 349 14.77 -17.99 -3.26
CA ASN A 349 16.02 -17.47 -3.84
C ASN A 349 15.68 -16.51 -4.98
N ASP A 350 16.28 -15.32 -4.94
CA ASP A 350 16.24 -14.34 -6.00
C ASP A 350 17.10 -14.78 -7.21
N ALA A 351 16.68 -14.41 -8.41
CA ALA A 351 17.43 -14.63 -9.64
C ALA A 351 18.63 -13.68 -9.78
N ASP A 352 18.56 -12.48 -9.19
CA ASP A 352 19.68 -11.55 -9.12
C ASP A 352 20.85 -12.18 -8.35
N THR A 353 22.03 -12.20 -8.98
CA THR A 353 23.23 -12.75 -8.33
C THR A 353 23.75 -11.81 -7.26
N GLY A 354 24.04 -12.34 -6.07
CA GLY A 354 24.62 -11.56 -4.97
C GLY A 354 23.61 -11.11 -3.91
N ILE A 355 22.35 -11.50 -4.07
CA ILE A 355 21.35 -11.44 -3.00
C ILE A 355 21.50 -12.70 -2.14
N ASP A 356 21.46 -12.54 -0.81
CA ASP A 356 21.50 -13.70 0.08
C ASP A 356 20.20 -14.50 -0.05
N SER A 357 20.31 -15.83 -0.03
CA SER A 357 19.19 -16.76 0.03
C SER A 357 18.25 -16.54 1.23
N THR A 358 18.72 -15.86 2.27
CA THR A 358 17.93 -15.51 3.46
C THR A 358 17.22 -14.16 3.35
N ASP A 359 17.43 -13.38 2.28
CA ASP A 359 16.94 -12.00 2.17
C ASP A 359 16.49 -11.62 0.75
N PHE A 360 15.36 -12.21 0.33
CA PHE A 360 14.69 -11.81 -0.91
C PHE A 360 14.07 -10.39 -0.85
N THR A 361 14.10 -9.74 0.31
CA THR A 361 13.64 -8.36 0.51
C THR A 361 14.76 -7.33 0.39
N ARG A 362 16.02 -7.77 0.26
CA ARG A 362 17.21 -6.89 0.12
C ARG A 362 17.32 -5.86 1.25
N GLY A 363 16.99 -6.28 2.48
CA GLY A 363 17.02 -5.46 3.69
C GLY A 363 15.79 -4.58 3.88
N GLN A 364 14.76 -4.74 3.05
CA GLN A 364 13.54 -3.91 3.08
C GLN A 364 12.33 -4.59 3.73
N SER A 365 12.49 -5.71 4.45
CA SER A 365 11.38 -6.43 5.09
C SER A 365 10.52 -5.58 6.07
N PHE A 366 11.00 -4.42 6.51
CA PHE A 366 10.20 -3.46 7.27
C PHE A 366 9.19 -2.66 6.40
N TYR A 367 9.40 -2.61 5.09
CA TYR A 367 8.72 -1.76 4.09
C TYR A 367 7.89 -2.59 3.11
N ASP A 368 8.51 -3.49 2.34
CA ASP A 368 7.90 -4.31 1.29
C ASP A 368 7.75 -5.78 1.73
N LEU A 369 6.65 -6.07 2.41
CA LEU A 369 6.39 -7.40 2.93
C LEU A 369 4.99 -7.85 2.57
N LEU A 370 4.90 -8.85 1.69
CA LEU A 370 3.65 -9.38 1.18
C LEU A 370 3.61 -10.89 1.36
N ILE A 371 2.52 -11.40 1.91
CA ILE A 371 2.16 -12.82 1.86
C ILE A 371 0.68 -12.98 1.50
N GLY A 372 0.36 -14.01 0.72
CA GLY A 372 -1.02 -14.39 0.48
C GLY A 372 -1.14 -15.88 0.20
N VAL A 373 -2.23 -16.49 0.68
CA VAL A 373 -2.55 -17.89 0.46
C VAL A 373 -3.76 -18.01 -0.47
N ASP A 374 -3.71 -18.96 -1.39
CA ASP A 374 -4.83 -19.20 -2.31
C ASP A 374 -6.08 -19.63 -1.50
N PRO A 375 -7.24 -18.98 -1.69
CA PRO A 375 -8.43 -19.25 -0.91
C PRO A 375 -9.02 -20.66 -1.14
N ASN A 376 -8.68 -21.34 -2.24
CA ASN A 376 -9.13 -22.71 -2.51
C ASN A 376 -8.01 -23.74 -2.53
N ASP A 377 -6.74 -23.35 -2.35
CA ASP A 377 -5.60 -24.26 -2.22
C ASP A 377 -4.58 -23.75 -1.19
N ASP A 378 -4.69 -24.21 0.04
CA ASP A 378 -3.82 -23.80 1.14
C ASP A 378 -2.40 -24.40 1.06
N THR A 379 -2.06 -25.02 -0.05
CA THR A 379 -0.69 -25.37 -0.43
C THR A 379 -0.07 -24.38 -1.40
N THR A 380 -0.88 -23.54 -2.05
CA THR A 380 -0.46 -22.49 -2.97
C THR A 380 -0.41 -21.15 -2.26
N LEU A 381 0.74 -20.48 -2.36
CA LEU A 381 1.00 -19.25 -1.64
C LEU A 381 2.01 -18.37 -2.37
N TYR A 382 1.91 -17.08 -2.14
CA TYR A 382 2.64 -16.03 -2.80
C TYR A 382 3.34 -15.19 -1.74
N VAL A 383 4.59 -14.85 -1.97
CA VAL A 383 5.31 -13.85 -1.17
C VAL A 383 5.92 -12.81 -2.08
N GLY A 384 6.06 -11.60 -1.56
CA GLY A 384 6.65 -10.47 -2.26
C GLY A 384 7.53 -9.64 -1.34
N GLY A 385 8.58 -9.09 -1.95
CA GLY A 385 9.41 -8.00 -1.44
C GLY A 385 9.78 -7.16 -2.66
N ILE A 386 11.01 -7.34 -3.17
CA ILE A 386 11.38 -6.77 -4.47
C ILE A 386 10.68 -7.48 -5.63
N ASP A 387 10.72 -8.82 -5.63
CA ASP A 387 10.10 -9.65 -6.68
C ASP A 387 9.00 -10.54 -6.08
N LEU A 388 8.19 -11.17 -6.95
CA LEU A 388 7.15 -12.10 -6.57
C LEU A 388 7.62 -13.55 -6.69
N PHE A 389 7.31 -14.32 -5.65
CA PHE A 389 7.62 -15.74 -5.55
C PHE A 389 6.36 -16.55 -5.23
N LYS A 390 6.27 -17.74 -5.82
CA LYS A 390 5.14 -18.65 -5.65
C LYS A 390 5.61 -20.00 -5.14
N SER A 391 4.90 -20.52 -4.15
CA SER A 391 4.98 -21.93 -3.74
C SER A 391 3.68 -22.64 -4.08
N THR A 392 3.76 -23.93 -4.39
CA THR A 392 2.61 -24.84 -4.59
C THR A 392 2.73 -26.09 -3.72
N ASN A 393 3.49 -25.99 -2.63
CA ASN A 393 3.76 -27.11 -1.72
C ASN A 393 3.87 -26.65 -0.27
N SER A 394 3.01 -25.71 0.13
CA SER A 394 2.93 -25.17 1.49
C SER A 394 4.21 -24.47 1.96
N GLY A 395 4.93 -23.81 1.04
CA GLY A 395 6.13 -23.01 1.35
C GLY A 395 7.40 -23.84 1.57
N ASN A 396 7.42 -25.10 1.14
CA ASN A 396 8.62 -25.93 1.23
C ASN A 396 9.65 -25.59 0.13
N SER A 397 9.19 -25.09 -1.02
CA SER A 397 10.01 -24.54 -2.09
C SER A 397 9.29 -23.43 -2.84
N TRP A 398 10.05 -22.60 -3.54
CA TRP A 398 9.58 -21.38 -4.21
C TRP A 398 10.06 -21.29 -5.65
N ASN A 399 9.26 -20.64 -6.49
CA ASN A 399 9.63 -20.24 -7.85
C ASN A 399 9.40 -18.73 -7.99
N GLN A 400 10.41 -18.01 -8.47
CA GLN A 400 10.23 -16.63 -8.91
C GLN A 400 9.39 -16.60 -10.19
N PHE A 401 8.52 -15.61 -10.33
CA PHE A 401 7.68 -15.47 -11.54
C PHE A 401 7.55 -14.02 -12.05
N SER A 402 8.12 -13.06 -11.34
CA SER A 402 8.35 -11.69 -11.81
C SER A 402 9.80 -11.25 -11.61
N HIS A 403 10.19 -10.19 -12.28
CA HIS A 403 11.43 -9.48 -12.01
C HIS A 403 11.23 -7.97 -12.18
N TRP A 404 11.77 -7.17 -11.27
CA TRP A 404 11.50 -5.72 -11.18
C TRP A 404 11.78 -4.88 -12.44
N TYR A 405 12.62 -5.35 -13.35
CA TYR A 405 12.88 -4.75 -14.67
C TYR A 405 12.72 -5.74 -15.84
N GLY A 406 12.10 -6.91 -15.61
CA GLY A 406 11.96 -7.95 -16.64
C GLY A 406 13.25 -8.71 -16.98
N GLY A 407 14.15 -8.84 -16.00
CA GLY A 407 15.40 -9.58 -16.11
C GLY A 407 15.24 -11.11 -16.09
N PHE A 408 16.31 -11.82 -16.46
CA PHE A 408 16.47 -13.28 -16.29
C PHE A 408 15.36 -14.17 -16.89
N GLY A 409 14.61 -13.66 -17.87
CA GLY A 409 13.52 -14.39 -18.53
C GLY A 409 12.18 -14.33 -17.80
N TYR A 410 12.06 -13.48 -16.77
CA TYR A 410 10.81 -13.24 -16.06
C TYR A 410 10.06 -12.03 -16.61
N GLN A 411 8.80 -11.92 -16.22
CA GLN A 411 7.92 -10.82 -16.59
C GLN A 411 8.29 -9.56 -15.81
N GLU A 412 8.26 -8.40 -16.48
CA GLU A 412 8.46 -7.11 -15.84
C GLU A 412 7.26 -6.77 -14.95
N VAL A 413 7.51 -6.65 -13.64
CA VAL A 413 6.57 -6.15 -12.65
C VAL A 413 7.36 -5.30 -11.70
N HIS A 414 6.95 -4.05 -11.47
CA HIS A 414 7.65 -3.13 -10.58
C HIS A 414 7.95 -3.75 -9.20
N ALA A 415 9.09 -3.34 -8.62
CA ALA A 415 9.52 -3.71 -7.27
C ALA A 415 8.57 -3.23 -6.16
N ASP A 416 8.87 -3.66 -4.93
CA ASP A 416 8.29 -3.22 -3.67
C ASP A 416 6.81 -3.63 -3.55
N HIS A 417 6.59 -4.91 -3.28
CA HIS A 417 5.28 -5.53 -3.20
C HIS A 417 4.63 -5.37 -1.82
N HIS A 418 3.46 -4.75 -1.77
CA HIS A 418 2.77 -4.38 -0.52
C HIS A 418 1.40 -5.04 -0.32
N GLY A 419 0.67 -5.33 -1.40
CA GLY A 419 -0.71 -5.83 -1.31
C GLY A 419 -1.01 -6.97 -2.26
N ILE A 420 -1.87 -7.89 -1.83
CA ILE A 420 -2.41 -8.98 -2.64
C ILE A 420 -3.90 -9.13 -2.36
N ALA A 421 -4.70 -9.36 -3.40
CA ALA A 421 -6.10 -9.73 -3.22
C ALA A 421 -6.55 -10.79 -4.23
N PHE A 422 -7.44 -11.68 -3.79
CA PHE A 422 -7.97 -12.78 -4.59
C PHE A 422 -9.46 -12.58 -4.88
N SER A 423 -9.88 -12.89 -6.10
CA SER A 423 -11.29 -13.23 -6.38
C SER A 423 -11.48 -14.72 -6.69
N SER A 424 -10.40 -15.42 -7.03
CA SER A 424 -10.33 -16.87 -7.14
C SER A 424 -8.86 -17.32 -7.15
N SER A 425 -8.62 -18.62 -7.12
CA SER A 425 -7.27 -19.22 -7.27
C SER A 425 -6.52 -18.76 -8.53
N SER A 426 -7.26 -18.48 -9.60
CA SER A 426 -6.68 -18.01 -10.86
C SER A 426 -6.58 -16.48 -10.93
N ARG A 427 -7.39 -15.76 -10.15
CA ARG A 427 -7.62 -14.34 -10.35
C ARG A 427 -7.15 -13.53 -9.15
N ILE A 428 -6.01 -12.86 -9.35
CA ILE A 428 -5.24 -12.21 -8.31
C ILE A 428 -4.84 -10.82 -8.79
N ILE A 429 -4.83 -9.86 -7.88
CA ILE A 429 -4.21 -8.56 -8.07
C ILE A 429 -3.09 -8.37 -7.06
N PHE A 430 -2.02 -7.72 -7.49
CA PHE A 430 -0.85 -7.36 -6.69
C PHE A 430 -0.66 -5.84 -6.73
N GLY A 431 -0.30 -5.26 -5.60
CA GLY A 431 -0.07 -3.83 -5.40
C GLY A 431 1.38 -3.58 -5.03
N ASN A 432 2.00 -2.62 -5.71
CA ASN A 432 3.40 -2.26 -5.51
C ASN A 432 3.64 -0.78 -5.80
N ASP A 433 4.91 -0.36 -5.78
CA ASP A 433 5.31 1.03 -6.03
C ASP A 433 5.00 1.51 -7.47
N GLY A 434 4.79 0.57 -8.40
CA GLY A 434 4.39 0.83 -9.79
C GLY A 434 2.89 0.67 -10.10
N GLY A 435 2.04 0.49 -9.08
CA GLY A 435 0.59 0.39 -9.24
C GLY A 435 0.02 -1.00 -9.03
N VAL A 436 -0.94 -1.38 -9.88
CA VAL A 436 -1.67 -2.65 -9.79
C VAL A 436 -1.29 -3.58 -10.94
N TYR A 437 -1.02 -4.84 -10.61
CA TYR A 437 -0.75 -5.91 -11.56
C TYR A 437 -1.80 -7.00 -11.40
N TYR A 438 -2.27 -7.54 -12.52
CA TYR A 438 -3.37 -8.49 -12.58
C TYR A 438 -2.95 -9.81 -13.21
N THR A 439 -3.47 -10.91 -12.68
CA THR A 439 -3.37 -12.23 -13.32
C THR A 439 -4.73 -12.94 -13.32
N ASN A 440 -5.00 -13.70 -14.38
CA ASN A 440 -6.18 -14.58 -14.51
C ASN A 440 -5.80 -16.06 -14.61
N ASN A 441 -4.56 -16.41 -14.27
CA ASN A 441 -4.03 -17.78 -14.32
C ASN A 441 -3.06 -18.08 -13.18
N GLY A 442 -3.22 -17.41 -12.03
CA GLY A 442 -2.43 -17.67 -10.83
C GLY A 442 -0.94 -17.34 -10.98
N GLY A 443 -0.61 -16.27 -11.71
CA GLY A 443 0.73 -15.73 -11.84
C GLY A 443 1.52 -16.21 -13.06
N ALA A 444 0.97 -17.09 -13.90
CA ALA A 444 1.66 -17.51 -15.12
C ALA A 444 1.77 -16.38 -16.16
N ILE A 445 0.79 -15.47 -16.19
CA ILE A 445 0.85 -14.20 -16.92
C ILE A 445 0.44 -13.08 -15.96
N LEU A 446 1.24 -12.03 -15.90
CA LEU A 446 1.00 -10.79 -15.16
C LEU A 446 0.80 -9.66 -16.18
N LEU A 447 -0.34 -8.99 -16.10
CA LEU A 447 -0.68 -7.86 -16.95
C LEU A 447 -0.68 -6.60 -16.09
N PRO A 448 -0.01 -5.51 -16.51
CA PRO A 448 -0.11 -4.25 -15.81
C PRO A 448 -1.55 -3.74 -15.90
N ALA A 449 -2.17 -3.46 -14.77
CA ALA A 449 -3.48 -2.85 -14.66
C ALA A 449 -3.32 -1.45 -14.07
N ILE A 450 -2.57 -0.63 -14.81
CA ILE A 450 -1.93 0.58 -14.32
C ILE A 450 -2.94 1.56 -13.73
N MET A 451 -2.85 1.79 -12.43
CA MET A 451 -3.58 2.84 -11.75
C MET A 451 -2.79 4.14 -11.85
N VAL A 452 -3.30 5.09 -12.63
CA VAL A 452 -2.72 6.42 -12.73
C VAL A 452 -3.15 7.22 -11.51
N ILE A 453 -2.21 7.55 -10.63
CA ILE A 453 -2.47 8.47 -9.53
C ILE A 453 -2.18 9.88 -10.05
N THR A 454 -3.22 10.68 -10.24
CA THR A 454 -3.09 12.09 -10.65
C THR A 454 -3.75 13.01 -9.65
#